data_AF-A0A645H6E2-F1
#
_entry.id   AF-A0A645H6E2-F1
#
_cell.length_a   1.000
_cell.length_b   1.000
_cell.length_c   1.000
_cell.angle_alpha   90.00
_cell.angle_beta   90.00
_cell.angle_gamma   90.00
#
_symmetry.space_group_name_H-M   'P 1'
#
loop_
_entity.id
_entity.type
_entity.pdbx_description
1 polymer ?
#
loop_
_entity_poly.entity_id
_entity_poly.type
_entity_poly.pdbx_seq_one_letter_code
_entity_poly.pdbx_strand_id
1 'polypeptide(L)'
;MRGRRLLAVITLSAVFLSGSFTLAREAVSDYELISADQVEAASYLEQNAPKDALILTATNHNNAVAVLSGRNIVLGTDSFLYFHGFDTTQRRRQVEQMFANPAEILDGMLQQFPLDYVYIGDYERYEFAVDEAYFAANYPIAYQNDAVTIYAVSLRAQQAK
;
A
#
# COMPACT_ATOMS: atom_id res chain seq x y z
N MET A 1 -49.04 -24.21 19.41
CA MET A 1 -47.82 -23.97 20.23
C MET A 1 -46.54 -24.61 19.66
N ARG A 2 -46.56 -25.84 19.11
CA ARG A 2 -45.35 -26.53 18.59
C ARG A 2 -44.72 -25.89 17.34
N GLY A 3 -45.52 -25.44 16.37
CA GLY A 3 -45.02 -24.82 15.14
C GLY A 3 -44.22 -23.52 15.35
N ARG A 4 -44.61 -22.69 16.34
CA ARG A 4 -43.87 -21.46 16.69
C ARG A 4 -42.49 -21.77 17.27
N ARG A 5 -42.36 -22.85 18.04
CA ARG A 5 -41.07 -23.29 18.60
C ARG A 5 -40.15 -23.84 17.49
N LEU A 6 -40.70 -24.61 16.56
CA LEU A 6 -39.95 -25.12 15.41
C LEU A 6 -39.42 -23.99 14.52
N LEU A 7 -40.28 -23.01 14.19
CA LEU A 7 -39.86 -21.83 13.42
C LEU A 7 -38.77 -21.03 14.16
N ALA A 8 -38.95 -20.81 15.47
CA ALA A 8 -37.93 -20.13 16.27
C ALA A 8 -36.58 -20.86 16.22
N VAL A 9 -36.56 -22.19 16.36
CA VAL A 9 -35.31 -22.97 16.27
C VAL A 9 -34.67 -22.85 14.89
N ILE A 10 -35.45 -22.99 13.79
CA ILE A 10 -34.91 -22.87 12.42
C ILE A 10 -34.32 -21.48 12.20
N THR A 11 -35.04 -20.43 12.58
CA THR A 11 -34.58 -19.04 12.43
C THR A 11 -33.34 -18.77 13.27
N LEU A 12 -33.31 -19.18 14.54
CA LEU A 12 -32.15 -18.99 15.41
C LEU A 12 -30.94 -19.76 14.85
N SER A 13 -31.12 -21.00 14.42
CA SER A 13 -30.04 -21.77 13.79
C SER A 13 -29.48 -21.09 12.54
N ALA A 14 -30.33 -20.58 11.64
CA ALA A 14 -29.88 -19.87 10.44
C ALA A 14 -29.10 -18.59 10.76
N VAL A 15 -29.51 -17.85 11.80
CA VAL A 15 -28.84 -16.60 12.20
C VAL A 15 -27.52 -16.87 12.93
N PHE A 16 -27.46 -17.86 13.81
CA PHE A 16 -26.26 -18.10 14.62
C PHE A 16 -25.22 -19.01 13.94
N LEU A 17 -25.64 -19.95 13.10
CA LEU A 17 -24.69 -20.81 12.37
C LEU A 17 -23.90 -20.04 11.32
N SER A 18 -24.51 -19.05 10.65
CA SER A 18 -23.81 -18.23 9.65
C SER A 18 -22.63 -17.47 10.26
N GLY A 19 -22.86 -16.73 11.36
CA GLY A 19 -21.79 -16.06 12.10
C GLY A 19 -20.75 -17.01 12.68
N SER A 20 -21.19 -18.16 13.19
CA SER A 20 -20.27 -19.20 13.72
C SER A 20 -19.37 -19.77 12.62
N PHE A 21 -19.89 -20.01 11.42
CA PHE A 21 -19.09 -20.46 10.29
C PHE A 21 -18.12 -19.40 9.79
N THR A 22 -18.49 -18.12 9.81
CA THR A 22 -17.54 -17.03 9.50
C THR A 22 -16.38 -17.01 10.49
N LEU A 23 -16.65 -17.12 11.79
CA LEU A 23 -15.60 -17.17 12.82
C LEU A 23 -14.75 -18.44 12.72
N ALA A 24 -15.36 -19.60 12.45
CA ALA A 24 -14.62 -20.84 12.25
C ALA A 24 -13.72 -20.79 11.01
N ARG A 25 -14.19 -20.16 9.92
CA ARG A 25 -13.36 -19.88 8.74
C ARG A 25 -12.17 -18.99 9.11
N GLU A 26 -12.42 -17.90 9.84
CA GLU A 26 -11.38 -16.96 10.25
C GLU A 26 -10.32 -17.64 11.13
N ALA A 27 -10.74 -18.49 12.07
CA ALA A 27 -9.85 -19.22 12.96
C ALA A 27 -8.91 -20.21 12.26
N VAL A 28 -9.18 -20.55 11.00
CA VAL A 28 -8.38 -21.48 10.18
C VAL A 28 -7.78 -20.78 8.95
N SER A 29 -8.04 -19.48 8.77
CA SER A 29 -7.63 -18.74 7.57
C SER A 29 -6.32 -18.00 7.80
N ASP A 30 -5.27 -18.42 7.12
CA ASP A 30 -3.97 -17.74 7.09
C ASP A 30 -3.91 -16.70 5.95
N TYR A 31 -4.96 -15.88 5.79
CA TYR A 31 -4.97 -14.86 4.74
C TYR A 31 -4.22 -13.63 5.20
N GLU A 32 -2.97 -13.51 4.78
CA GLU A 32 -2.14 -12.34 5.05
C GLU A 32 -2.48 -11.21 4.07
N LEU A 33 -3.02 -10.11 4.58
CA LEU A 33 -3.39 -8.95 3.77
C LEU A 33 -2.21 -8.00 3.53
N ILE A 34 -1.39 -7.82 4.57
CA ILE A 34 -0.18 -6.99 4.61
C ILE A 34 0.84 -7.80 5.40
N SER A 35 2.01 -8.04 4.83
CA SER A 35 2.99 -8.90 5.48
C SER A 35 3.69 -8.22 6.65
N ALA A 36 4.28 -9.01 7.56
CA ALA A 36 5.07 -8.47 8.68
C ALA A 36 6.16 -7.48 8.21
N ASP A 37 6.84 -7.81 7.10
CA ASP A 37 7.85 -6.93 6.49
C ASP A 37 7.26 -5.62 5.97
N GLN A 38 6.07 -5.66 5.39
CA GLN A 38 5.37 -4.46 4.94
C GLN A 38 4.86 -3.61 6.12
N VAL A 39 4.42 -4.25 7.22
CA VAL A 39 4.05 -3.56 8.46
C VAL A 39 5.26 -2.84 9.06
N GLU A 40 6.41 -3.51 9.12
CA GLU A 40 7.63 -2.92 9.67
C GLU A 40 8.09 -1.72 8.82
N ALA A 41 8.11 -1.88 7.49
CA ALA A 41 8.45 -0.79 6.57
C ALA A 41 7.49 0.41 6.67
N ALA A 42 6.19 0.16 6.82
CA ALA A 42 5.21 1.22 7.01
C ALA A 42 5.37 1.92 8.37
N SER A 43 5.71 1.18 9.42
CA SER A 43 6.00 1.75 10.75
C SER A 43 7.28 2.59 10.74
N TYR A 44 8.30 2.19 9.97
CA TYR A 44 9.47 3.03 9.73
C TYR A 44 9.08 4.38 9.12
N LEU A 45 8.24 4.39 8.09
CA LEU A 45 7.74 5.63 7.47
C LEU A 45 6.90 6.46 8.45
N GLU A 46 6.06 5.81 9.26
CA GLU A 46 5.25 6.47 10.28
C GLU A 46 6.12 7.23 11.30
N GLN A 47 7.25 6.64 11.71
CA GLN A 47 8.09 7.19 12.77
C GLN A 47 9.10 8.21 12.24
N ASN A 48 9.65 8.00 11.03
CA ASN A 48 10.81 8.75 10.54
C ASN A 48 10.48 9.74 9.42
N ALA A 49 9.46 9.47 8.59
CA ALA A 49 9.13 10.38 7.50
C ALA A 49 8.43 11.65 8.04
N PRO A 50 8.63 12.83 7.43
CA PRO A 50 7.83 14.02 7.72
C PRO A 50 6.33 13.74 7.60
N LYS A 51 5.48 14.42 8.39
CA LYS A 51 4.03 14.18 8.42
C LYS A 51 3.34 14.42 7.08
N ASP A 52 3.87 15.33 6.28
CA ASP A 52 3.37 15.69 4.95
C ASP A 52 4.12 14.96 3.82
N ALA A 53 4.98 13.99 4.15
CA ALA A 53 5.79 13.28 3.17
C ALA A 53 4.93 12.60 2.11
N LEU A 54 5.37 12.73 0.86
CA LEU A 54 4.77 12.04 -0.28
C LEU A 54 5.63 10.83 -0.65
N ILE A 55 4.98 9.68 -0.73
CA ILE A 55 5.62 8.39 -0.98
C ILE A 55 5.16 7.86 -2.34
N LEU A 56 6.12 7.48 -3.18
CA LEU A 56 5.86 6.71 -4.39
C LEU A 56 5.77 5.23 -4.03
N THR A 57 4.65 4.60 -4.38
CA THR A 57 4.28 3.21 -4.09
C THR A 57 3.26 2.74 -5.13
N ALA A 58 2.91 1.46 -5.12
CA ALA A 58 1.98 0.83 -6.05
C ALA A 58 0.53 1.28 -5.87
N THR A 59 -0.32 0.92 -6.84
CA THR A 59 -1.73 1.37 -6.91
C THR A 59 -2.71 0.29 -6.42
N ASN A 60 -2.22 -0.69 -5.66
CA ASN A 60 -2.99 -1.82 -5.15
C ASN A 60 -3.90 -1.42 -3.96
N HIS A 61 -5.01 -2.15 -3.77
CA HIS A 61 -6.02 -1.82 -2.75
C HIS A 61 -5.51 -1.95 -1.32
N ASN A 62 -4.70 -2.97 -1.09
CA ASN A 62 -4.11 -3.25 0.20
C ASN A 62 -2.71 -2.64 0.27
N ASN A 63 -2.60 -1.35 -0.07
CA ASN A 63 -1.32 -0.66 -0.03
C ASN A 63 -0.91 -0.40 1.42
N ALA A 64 0.19 -1.03 1.85
CA ALA A 64 0.68 -0.94 3.23
C ALA A 64 1.02 0.50 3.65
N VAL A 65 1.61 1.29 2.75
CA VAL A 65 1.94 2.70 3.00
C VAL A 65 0.66 3.50 3.22
N ALA A 66 -0.34 3.33 2.35
CA ALA A 66 -1.61 4.04 2.43
C ALA A 66 -2.38 3.74 3.72
N VAL A 67 -2.36 2.48 4.16
CA VAL A 67 -3.16 1.99 5.28
C VAL A 67 -2.49 2.22 6.62
N LEU A 68 -1.16 2.09 6.71
CA LEU A 68 -0.44 2.01 8.00
C LEU A 68 0.49 3.19 8.29
N SER A 69 1.07 3.84 7.27
CA SER A 69 2.12 4.85 7.52
C SER A 69 1.59 6.24 7.92
N GLY A 70 0.31 6.52 7.64
CA GLY A 70 -0.27 7.85 7.79
C GLY A 70 0.37 8.94 6.89
N ARG A 71 1.12 8.54 5.85
CA ARG A 71 1.76 9.44 4.87
C ARG A 71 0.98 9.52 3.57
N ASN A 72 1.23 10.58 2.80
CA ASN A 72 0.59 10.76 1.51
C ASN A 72 1.21 9.81 0.49
N ILE A 73 0.39 9.27 -0.42
CA ILE A 73 0.86 8.48 -1.56
C ILE A 73 0.58 9.22 -2.87
N VAL A 74 1.43 8.99 -3.88
CA VAL A 74 1.31 9.67 -5.18
C VAL A 74 -0.02 9.38 -5.88
N LEU A 75 -0.51 8.14 -5.76
CA LEU A 75 -1.74 7.68 -6.37
C LEU A 75 -2.35 6.54 -5.55
N GLY A 76 -3.61 6.71 -5.13
CA GLY A 76 -4.41 5.63 -4.55
C GLY A 76 -4.98 4.72 -5.64
N THR A 77 -5.82 3.75 -5.26
CA THR A 77 -6.26 2.76 -6.24
C THR A 77 -7.23 3.31 -7.27
N ASP A 78 -7.02 2.90 -8.51
CA ASP A 78 -7.83 3.35 -9.65
C ASP A 78 -9.31 3.03 -9.46
N SER A 79 -9.64 1.82 -9.02
CA SER A 79 -11.01 1.39 -8.77
C SER A 79 -11.70 2.20 -7.68
N PHE A 80 -11.00 2.58 -6.60
CA PHE A 80 -11.58 3.45 -5.58
C PHE A 80 -11.81 4.86 -6.14
N LEU A 81 -10.81 5.42 -6.80
CA LEU A 81 -10.83 6.79 -7.32
C LEU A 81 -11.82 6.96 -8.49
N TYR A 82 -11.95 5.95 -9.34
CA TYR A 82 -12.90 5.91 -10.46
C TYR A 82 -14.34 6.07 -9.99
N PHE A 83 -14.77 5.32 -8.96
CA PHE A 83 -16.13 5.44 -8.42
C PHE A 83 -16.38 6.76 -7.65
N HIS A 84 -15.34 7.56 -7.44
CA HIS A 84 -15.42 8.91 -6.88
C HIS A 84 -15.21 10.02 -7.93
N GLY A 85 -15.15 9.67 -9.22
CA GLY A 85 -15.13 10.63 -10.32
C GLY A 85 -13.75 11.21 -10.65
N PHE A 86 -12.66 10.58 -10.19
CA PHE A 86 -11.30 11.00 -10.53
C PHE A 86 -10.79 10.27 -11.78
N ASP A 87 -10.20 11.01 -12.73
CA ASP A 87 -9.43 10.45 -13.84
C ASP A 87 -7.96 10.27 -13.42
N THR A 88 -7.54 9.03 -13.23
CA THR A 88 -6.20 8.66 -12.79
C THR A 88 -5.26 8.29 -13.94
N THR A 89 -5.74 8.27 -15.19
CA THR A 89 -5.01 7.73 -16.35
C THR A 89 -3.64 8.37 -16.55
N GLN A 90 -3.57 9.71 -16.41
CA GLN A 90 -2.29 10.41 -16.55
C GLN A 90 -1.36 10.13 -15.36
N ARG A 91 -1.89 10.19 -14.13
CA ARG A 91 -1.08 9.99 -12.93
C ARG A 91 -0.55 8.56 -12.84
N ARG A 92 -1.34 7.56 -13.24
CA ARG A 92 -0.91 6.16 -13.29
C ARG A 92 0.26 5.96 -14.24
N ARG A 93 0.19 6.54 -15.44
CA ARG A 93 1.31 6.51 -16.38
C ARG A 93 2.56 7.18 -15.82
N GLN A 94 2.41 8.29 -15.09
CA GLN A 94 3.55 8.92 -14.42
C GLN A 94 4.16 8.02 -13.36
N VAL A 95 3.35 7.34 -12.54
CA VAL A 95 3.81 6.36 -11.54
C VAL A 95 4.55 5.20 -12.20
N GLU A 96 3.98 4.63 -13.26
CA GLU A 96 4.63 3.57 -14.03
C GLU A 96 5.97 4.01 -14.62
N GLN A 97 6.03 5.21 -15.23
CA GLN A 97 7.29 5.75 -15.77
C GLN A 97 8.31 6.08 -14.66
N MET A 98 7.87 6.53 -13.48
CA MET A 98 8.77 6.76 -12.35
C MET A 98 9.41 5.46 -11.86
N PHE A 99 8.73 4.31 -11.98
CA PHE A 99 9.32 3.02 -11.65
C PHE A 99 10.14 2.42 -12.80
N ALA A 100 9.64 2.51 -14.04
CA ALA A 100 10.24 1.84 -15.20
C ALA A 100 11.37 2.62 -15.86
N ASN A 101 11.26 3.95 -15.93
CA ASN A 101 12.25 4.85 -16.54
C ASN A 101 12.57 6.04 -15.62
N PRO A 102 13.00 5.79 -14.37
CA PRO A 102 13.21 6.85 -13.38
C PRO A 102 14.20 7.92 -13.85
N ALA A 103 15.24 7.53 -14.62
CA ALA A 103 16.25 8.44 -15.16
C ALA A 103 15.68 9.58 -16.01
N GLU A 104 14.53 9.37 -16.67
CA GLU A 104 13.95 10.35 -17.58
C GLU A 104 12.98 11.31 -16.88
N ILE A 105 12.24 10.82 -15.89
CA ILE A 105 11.07 11.53 -15.35
C ILE A 105 11.21 11.94 -13.88
N LEU A 106 11.99 11.21 -13.09
CA LEU A 106 11.99 11.36 -11.63
C LEU A 106 12.46 12.74 -11.19
N ASP A 107 13.54 13.26 -11.78
CA ASP A 107 14.05 14.61 -11.50
C ASP A 107 13.00 15.70 -11.75
N GLY A 108 12.24 15.57 -12.84
CA GLY A 108 11.15 16.50 -13.15
C GLY A 108 9.99 16.41 -12.16
N MET A 109 9.70 15.20 -11.66
CA MET A 109 8.65 14.97 -10.66
C MET A 109 9.05 15.49 -9.27
N LEU A 110 10.32 15.33 -8.87
CA LEU A 110 10.87 15.87 -7.62
C LEU A 110 10.78 17.40 -7.55
N GLN A 111 10.77 18.10 -8.69
CA GLN A 111 10.57 19.54 -8.75
C GLN A 111 9.10 19.97 -8.66
N GLN A 112 8.17 19.09 -9.05
CA GLN A 112 6.73 19.39 -9.09
C GLN A 112 6.00 18.98 -7.82
N PHE A 113 6.47 17.91 -7.17
CA PHE A 113 5.84 17.31 -6.00
C PHE A 113 6.87 17.15 -4.88
N PRO A 114 6.45 17.25 -3.61
CA PRO A 114 7.32 16.98 -2.46
C PRO A 114 7.52 15.46 -2.29
N LEU A 115 7.93 14.77 -3.35
CA LEU A 115 8.20 13.34 -3.32
C LEU A 115 9.46 13.09 -2.50
N ASP A 116 9.30 12.41 -1.37
CA ASP A 116 10.35 12.24 -0.35
C ASP A 116 10.94 10.83 -0.36
N TYR A 117 10.09 9.82 -0.51
CA TYR A 117 10.51 8.43 -0.47
C TYR A 117 9.91 7.63 -1.63
N VAL A 118 10.66 6.61 -2.05
CA VAL A 118 10.20 5.57 -2.97
C VAL A 118 10.16 4.26 -2.21
N TYR A 119 8.99 3.65 -2.13
CA TYR A 119 8.74 2.36 -1.50
C TYR A 119 8.72 1.28 -2.59
N ILE A 120 9.52 0.24 -2.44
CA ILE A 120 9.60 -0.89 -3.39
C ILE A 120 9.41 -2.19 -2.62
N GLY A 121 8.21 -2.77 -2.73
CA GLY A 121 7.88 -4.12 -2.27
C GLY A 121 7.43 -5.00 -3.43
N ASP A 122 6.81 -6.15 -3.09
CA ASP A 122 6.37 -7.13 -4.09
C ASP A 122 5.34 -6.58 -5.08
N TYR A 123 4.44 -5.71 -4.62
CA TYR A 123 3.43 -5.10 -5.49
C TYR A 123 4.05 -4.17 -6.51
N GLU A 124 5.01 -3.34 -6.12
CA GLU A 124 5.71 -2.46 -7.06
C GLU A 124 6.48 -3.26 -8.10
N ARG A 125 7.20 -4.31 -7.68
CA ARG A 125 7.96 -5.20 -8.57
C ARG A 125 7.08 -6.01 -9.51
N TYR A 126 5.88 -6.38 -9.05
CA TYR A 126 4.92 -7.16 -9.83
C TYR A 126 4.16 -6.28 -10.83
N GLU A 127 3.72 -5.10 -10.39
CA GLU A 127 2.88 -4.20 -11.19
C GLU A 127 3.69 -3.37 -12.18
N PHE A 128 4.93 -3.00 -11.81
CA PHE A 128 5.78 -2.13 -12.62
C PHE A 128 7.10 -2.83 -12.95
N ALA A 129 7.66 -2.49 -14.12
CA ALA A 129 9.00 -2.93 -14.52
C ALA A 129 10.07 -2.10 -13.78
N VAL A 130 10.13 -2.22 -12.45
CA VAL A 130 10.97 -1.37 -11.58
C VAL A 130 12.46 -1.45 -11.94
N ASP A 131 13.08 -0.31 -12.24
CA ASP A 131 14.54 -0.20 -12.39
C ASP A 131 15.23 -0.07 -11.02
N GLU A 132 15.33 -1.20 -10.30
CA GLU A 132 15.96 -1.24 -8.97
C GLU A 132 17.43 -0.83 -9.00
N ALA A 133 18.14 -1.10 -10.11
CA ALA A 133 19.54 -0.75 -10.28
C ALA A 133 19.73 0.77 -10.29
N TYR A 134 18.83 1.50 -10.96
CA TYR A 134 18.84 2.96 -10.93
C TYR A 134 18.63 3.49 -9.51
N PHE A 135 17.62 3.01 -8.78
CA PHE A 135 17.37 3.49 -7.42
C PHE A 135 18.54 3.22 -6.48
N ALA A 136 19.12 2.01 -6.54
CA ALA A 136 20.27 1.62 -5.74
C ALA A 136 21.54 2.44 -6.05
N ALA A 137 21.73 2.87 -7.31
CA ALA A 137 22.90 3.64 -7.71
C ALA A 137 22.77 5.15 -7.40
N ASN A 138 21.55 5.69 -7.40
CA ASN A 138 21.33 7.14 -7.36
C ASN A 138 20.81 7.66 -6.01
N TYR A 139 20.18 6.81 -5.19
CA TYR A 139 19.57 7.24 -3.94
C TYR A 139 19.99 6.39 -2.74
N PRO A 140 20.15 6.99 -1.56
CA PRO A 140 20.44 6.24 -0.35
C PRO A 140 19.22 5.43 0.11
N ILE A 141 19.49 4.23 0.63
CA ILE A 141 18.50 3.38 1.29
C ILE A 141 18.22 3.97 2.67
N ALA A 142 16.95 4.31 2.91
CA ALA A 142 16.46 4.79 4.20
C ALA A 142 16.11 3.61 5.13
N TYR A 143 15.52 2.56 4.55
CA TYR A 143 15.13 1.33 5.26
C TYR A 143 15.12 0.15 4.28
N GLN A 144 15.51 -1.03 4.76
CA GLN A 144 15.45 -2.27 3.99
C GLN A 144 15.23 -3.46 4.92
N ASN A 145 14.36 -4.37 4.51
CA ASN A 145 14.22 -5.71 5.06
C ASN A 145 14.16 -6.75 3.93
N ASP A 146 13.73 -7.97 4.23
CA ASP A 146 13.76 -9.09 3.28
C ASP A 146 12.82 -8.88 2.08
N ALA A 147 11.73 -8.13 2.23
CA ALA A 147 10.72 -7.92 1.18
C ALA A 147 10.66 -6.49 0.63
N VAL A 148 11.07 -5.48 1.41
CA VAL A 148 10.83 -4.07 1.13
C VAL A 148 12.11 -3.26 1.18
N THR A 149 12.31 -2.39 0.19
CA THR A 149 13.35 -1.37 0.18
C THR A 149 12.72 0.01 0.05
N ILE A 150 13.15 0.95 0.90
CA ILE A 150 12.71 2.35 0.87
C ILE A 150 13.91 3.24 0.57
N TYR A 151 13.81 4.03 -0.50
CA TYR A 151 14.82 5.01 -0.90
C TYR A 151 14.42 6.42 -0.50
N ALA A 152 15.37 7.22 -0.01
CA ALA A 152 15.17 8.64 0.27
C ALA A 152 15.59 9.49 -0.95
N VAL A 153 14.60 10.02 -1.68
CA VAL A 153 14.82 10.74 -2.95
C VAL A 153 14.89 12.25 -2.80
N SER A 154 14.37 12.81 -1.70
CA SER A 154 14.51 14.24 -1.40
C SER A 154 15.62 14.51 -0.39
N LEU A 155 16.22 15.70 -0.46
CA LEU A 155 17.17 16.15 0.56
C LEU A 155 16.57 16.15 1.97
N ARG A 156 15.27 16.46 2.07
CA ARG A 156 14.53 16.44 3.33
C ARG A 156 14.45 15.05 3.92
N ALA A 157 14.13 14.05 3.09
CA ALA A 157 14.07 12.64 3.47
C ALA A 157 15.45 12.10 3.90
N GLN A 158 16.51 12.55 3.23
CA GLN A 158 17.89 12.15 3.54
C GLN A 158 18.40 12.75 4.86
N GLN A 159 17.82 13.87 5.30
CA GLN A 159 18.18 14.55 6.55
C GLN A 159 17.30 14.16 7.73
N ALA A 160 16.15 13.53 7.49
CA ALA A 160 15.29 12.99 8.52
C ALA A 160 16.00 11.79 9.18
N LYS A 161 16.52 12.00 10.38
CA LYS A 161 17.11 10.99 11.26
C LYS A 161 16.35 10.92 12.57
#